data_AF-C5IXG2-F1
#
_entry.id   AF-C5IXG2-F1
#
_cell.length_a   1.000
_cell.length_b   1.000
_cell.length_c   1.000
_cell.angle_alpha   90.00
_cell.angle_beta   90.00
_cell.angle_gamma   90.00
#
_symmetry.space_group_name_H-M   'P 1'
#
loop_
_entity.id
_entity.type
_entity.pdbx_description
1 polymer ?
#
loop_
_entity_poly.entity_id
_entity_poly.type
_entity_poly.pdbx_seq_one_letter_code
_entity_poly.pdbx_strand_id
1 'polypeptide(L)'
;SSLFTSGRFAIDPELRGAEFERIIQNLDVHFWKAFWNITEIEVLSSLANMASATVRVSRLLSLPPEAFEMPLTADPKLTVTISPPLAHSGPGPVLVRLISYDLREGQDSEELSSLVKSEGPRSLELRPRPQQAPRSQ
;
A
#
# COMPACT_ATOMS: atom_id res chain seq x y z
N SER A 1 -12.14 32.75 2.23
CA SER A 1 -12.53 31.97 3.42
C SER A 1 -12.75 30.48 3.14
N SER A 2 -11.80 29.80 2.48
CA SER A 2 -11.95 28.38 2.05
C SER A 2 -10.89 27.43 2.64
N LEU A 3 -9.75 27.94 3.12
CA LEU A 3 -8.68 27.11 3.69
C LEU A 3 -8.92 26.74 5.17
N PHE A 4 -9.66 27.56 5.92
CA PHE A 4 -9.98 27.32 7.33
C PHE A 4 -11.11 26.29 7.55
N THR A 5 -11.95 26.05 6.53
CA THR A 5 -13.10 25.14 6.65
C THR A 5 -12.73 23.68 6.39
N SER A 6 -11.62 23.40 5.70
CA SER A 6 -11.15 22.03 5.46
C SER A 6 -10.54 21.38 6.72
N GLY A 7 -10.09 22.16 7.70
CA GLY A 7 -9.45 21.65 8.92
C GLY A 7 -10.39 20.89 9.86
N ARG A 8 -11.68 21.22 9.91
CA ARG A 8 -12.66 20.55 10.79
C ARG A 8 -12.86 19.08 10.44
N PHE A 9 -12.75 18.73 9.16
CA PHE A 9 -12.87 17.35 8.68
C PHE A 9 -11.59 16.55 8.92
N ALA A 10 -10.44 17.20 9.18
CA ALA A 10 -9.22 16.51 9.60
C ALA A 10 -9.29 16.02 11.05
N ILE A 11 -10.07 16.71 11.90
CA ILE A 11 -10.13 16.52 13.35
C ILE A 11 -11.30 15.62 13.77
N ASP A 12 -12.43 15.66 13.06
CA ASP A 12 -13.63 14.89 13.40
C ASP A 12 -13.97 13.84 12.31
N PRO A 13 -13.78 12.53 12.61
CA PRO A 13 -14.06 11.45 11.67
C PRO A 13 -15.55 11.28 11.35
N GLU A 14 -16.45 11.59 12.28
CA GLU A 14 -17.91 11.44 12.09
C GLU A 14 -18.44 12.54 11.16
N LEU A 15 -17.95 13.76 11.36
CA LEU A 15 -18.28 14.91 10.50
C LEU A 15 -17.74 14.71 9.08
N ARG A 16 -16.58 14.06 8.93
CA ARG A 16 -16.04 13.65 7.63
C ARG A 16 -16.93 12.60 6.96
N GLY A 17 -17.40 11.59 7.70
CA GLY A 17 -18.27 10.54 7.18
C GLY A 17 -19.58 11.07 6.62
N ALA A 18 -20.28 11.91 7.40
CA ALA A 18 -21.55 12.53 6.97
C ALA A 18 -21.38 13.40 5.72
N GLU A 19 -20.26 14.11 5.60
CA GLU A 19 -19.98 14.93 4.44
C GLU A 19 -19.65 14.10 3.19
N PHE A 20 -18.93 12.98 3.35
CA PHE A 20 -18.72 12.03 2.26
C PHE A 20 -20.03 11.45 1.73
N GLU A 21 -20.93 11.04 2.63
CA GLU A 21 -22.24 10.50 2.24
C GLU A 21 -23.05 11.54 1.44
N ARG A 22 -23.13 12.77 1.95
CA ARG A 22 -23.82 13.88 1.28
C ARG A 22 -23.25 14.16 -0.10
N ILE A 23 -21.92 14.15 -0.24
CA ILE A 23 -21.25 14.33 -1.51
C ILE A 23 -21.63 13.17 -2.43
N ILE A 24 -21.32 11.92 -2.08
CA ILE A 24 -21.54 10.74 -2.93
C ILE A 24 -23.00 10.61 -3.41
N GLN A 25 -23.98 10.94 -2.57
CA GLN A 25 -25.40 10.86 -2.93
C GLN A 25 -25.87 11.95 -3.91
N ASN A 26 -25.17 13.10 -4.00
CA ASN A 26 -25.58 14.26 -4.81
C ASN A 26 -24.65 14.55 -6.00
N LEU A 27 -23.70 13.67 -6.27
CA LEU A 27 -22.71 13.86 -7.34
C LEU A 27 -23.23 13.43 -8.72
N ASP A 28 -22.81 14.15 -9.75
CA ASP A 28 -23.19 13.89 -11.13
C ASP A 28 -22.06 13.20 -11.94
N VAL A 29 -22.36 12.80 -13.17
CA VAL A 29 -21.39 12.15 -14.08
C VAL A 29 -20.22 13.09 -14.42
N HIS A 30 -20.43 14.41 -14.48
CA HIS A 30 -19.36 15.36 -14.79
C HIS A 30 -18.35 15.44 -13.64
N PHE A 31 -18.81 15.38 -12.39
CA PHE A 31 -17.93 15.26 -11.24
C PHE A 31 -17.09 14.00 -11.31
N TRP A 32 -17.68 12.82 -11.54
CA TRP A 32 -16.90 11.58 -11.59
C TRP A 32 -15.85 11.61 -12.70
N LYS A 33 -16.19 12.16 -13.87
CA LYS A 33 -15.20 12.37 -14.95
C LYS A 33 -14.07 13.30 -14.53
N ALA A 34 -14.38 14.44 -13.92
CA ALA A 34 -13.37 15.37 -13.44
C ALA A 34 -12.51 14.77 -12.31
N PHE A 35 -13.12 14.06 -11.36
CA PHE A 35 -12.45 13.42 -10.24
C PHE A 35 -11.49 12.32 -10.70
N TRP A 36 -11.93 11.43 -11.58
CA TRP A 36 -11.05 10.41 -12.15
C TRP A 36 -9.95 11.02 -13.02
N ASN A 37 -10.23 12.11 -13.74
CA ASN A 37 -9.21 12.86 -14.48
C ASN A 37 -8.17 13.52 -13.54
N ILE A 38 -8.52 13.89 -12.31
CA ILE A 38 -7.55 14.40 -11.32
C ILE A 38 -6.50 13.32 -10.98
N THR A 39 -6.85 12.02 -11.01
CA THR A 39 -5.86 10.93 -10.84
C THR A 39 -4.84 10.83 -11.97
N GLU A 40 -5.12 11.44 -13.12
CA GLU A 40 -4.16 11.57 -14.23
C GLU A 40 -3.28 12.83 -14.10
N ILE A 41 -3.58 13.74 -13.16
CA ILE A 41 -2.79 14.97 -12.95
C ILE A 41 -1.65 14.65 -11.97
N GLU A 42 -0.40 14.91 -12.39
CA GLU A 42 0.83 14.74 -11.59
C GLU A 42 0.78 15.36 -10.19
N VAL A 43 -0.11 16.34 -9.96
CA VAL A 43 -0.38 16.96 -8.66
C VAL A 43 -0.73 15.93 -7.58
N LEU A 44 -1.53 14.90 -7.89
CA LEU A 44 -1.83 13.86 -6.90
C LEU A 44 -0.60 13.03 -6.54
N SER A 45 0.31 12.77 -7.50
CA SER A 45 1.58 12.11 -7.20
C SER A 45 2.48 12.98 -6.33
N SER A 46 2.52 14.30 -6.57
CA SER A 46 3.27 15.25 -5.76
C SER A 46 2.71 15.40 -4.35
N LEU A 47 1.39 15.50 -4.21
CA LEU A 47 0.72 15.58 -2.90
C LEU A 47 0.84 14.27 -2.13
N ALA A 48 0.70 13.13 -2.80
CA ALA A 48 0.96 11.82 -2.20
C ALA A 48 2.41 11.72 -1.72
N ASN A 49 3.39 12.20 -2.49
CA ASN A 49 4.80 12.21 -2.03
C ASN A 49 5.04 13.15 -0.83
N MET A 50 4.26 14.24 -0.68
CA MET A 50 4.40 15.18 0.43
C MET A 50 3.67 14.74 1.70
N ALA A 51 2.52 14.06 1.57
CA ALA A 51 1.67 13.68 2.70
C ALA A 51 1.75 12.18 3.07
N SER A 52 2.31 11.34 2.19
CA SER A 52 2.45 9.91 2.44
C SER A 52 3.69 9.60 3.27
N ALA A 53 3.58 8.60 4.13
CA ALA A 53 4.74 8.00 4.77
C ALA A 53 5.69 7.45 3.70
N THR A 54 6.89 8.03 3.58
CA THR A 54 7.89 7.59 2.60
C THR A 54 8.25 6.14 2.86
N VAL A 55 7.94 5.28 1.89
CA VAL A 55 8.17 3.85 1.98
C VAL A 55 9.68 3.60 1.81
N ARG A 56 10.37 3.21 2.90
CA ARG A 56 11.84 3.03 2.94
C ARG A 56 12.36 2.05 1.88
N VAL A 57 11.53 1.11 1.42
CA VAL A 57 11.85 0.10 0.40
C VAL A 57 10.68 -0.01 -0.57
N SER A 58 10.95 -0.14 -1.88
CA SER A 58 9.91 -0.41 -2.90
C SER A 58 10.45 -1.40 -3.92
N ARG A 59 10.44 -2.68 -3.55
CA ARG A 59 11.00 -3.76 -4.39
C ARG A 59 9.91 -4.71 -4.86
N LEU A 60 9.82 -4.94 -6.17
CA LEU A 60 8.94 -5.95 -6.73
C LEU A 60 9.57 -7.34 -6.54
N LEU A 61 8.79 -8.29 -6.07
CA LEU A 61 9.13 -9.70 -5.92
C LEU A 61 8.10 -10.53 -6.69
N SER A 62 8.54 -11.65 -7.24
CA SER A 62 7.67 -12.60 -7.94
C SER A 62 7.59 -13.87 -7.10
N LEU A 63 6.37 -14.23 -6.69
CA LEU A 63 6.10 -15.46 -5.97
C LEU A 63 5.67 -16.53 -6.96
N PRO A 64 6.26 -17.74 -6.92
CA PRO A 64 5.86 -18.82 -7.80
C PRO A 64 4.44 -19.30 -7.49
N PRO A 65 3.69 -19.84 -8.48
CA PRO A 65 2.36 -20.40 -8.27
C PRO A 65 2.43 -21.80 -7.64
N GLU A 66 3.04 -21.90 -6.46
CA GLU A 66 3.18 -23.14 -5.71
C GLU A 66 2.17 -23.19 -4.57
N ALA A 67 1.54 -24.36 -4.40
CA ALA A 67 0.67 -24.59 -3.25
C ALA A 67 1.52 -24.76 -1.98
N PHE A 68 1.01 -24.28 -0.84
CA PHE A 68 1.68 -24.44 0.44
C PHE A 68 0.71 -24.91 1.52
N GLU A 69 1.26 -25.63 2.50
CA GLU A 69 0.50 -26.10 3.66
C GLU A 69 0.53 -25.04 4.77
N MET A 70 -0.63 -24.75 5.35
CA MET A 70 -0.76 -23.83 6.48
C MET A 70 -1.45 -24.55 7.65
N PRO A 71 -0.94 -24.45 8.89
CA PRO A 71 -1.60 -25.06 10.04
C PRO A 71 -2.94 -24.36 10.35
N LEU A 72 -3.92 -25.11 10.84
CA LEU A 72 -5.19 -24.54 11.30
C LEU A 72 -4.99 -23.79 12.63
N THR A 73 -5.65 -22.64 12.78
CA THR A 73 -5.60 -21.87 14.03
C THR A 73 -6.19 -22.64 15.22
N ALA A 74 -7.22 -23.47 14.97
CA ALA A 74 -7.89 -24.25 16.02
C ALA A 74 -7.10 -25.51 16.43
N ASP A 75 -6.37 -26.14 15.51
CA ASP A 75 -5.51 -27.30 15.78
C ASP A 75 -4.25 -27.25 14.89
N PRO A 76 -3.08 -26.89 15.45
CA PRO A 76 -1.83 -26.79 14.71
C PRO A 76 -1.32 -28.12 14.11
N LYS A 77 -1.88 -29.27 14.52
CA LYS A 77 -1.51 -30.59 13.98
C LYS A 77 -2.17 -30.88 12.64
N LEU A 78 -3.22 -30.14 12.30
CA LEU A 78 -3.94 -30.26 11.05
C LEU A 78 -3.50 -29.13 10.12
N THR A 79 -3.25 -29.47 8.86
CA THR A 79 -2.87 -28.51 7.83
C THR A 79 -3.97 -28.34 6.79
N VAL A 80 -4.00 -27.17 6.17
CA VAL A 80 -4.81 -26.85 5.00
C VAL A 80 -3.90 -26.45 3.85
N THR A 81 -4.14 -27.02 2.68
CA THR A 81 -3.43 -26.66 1.45
C THR A 81 -4.00 -25.36 0.89
N ILE A 82 -3.17 -24.33 0.81
CA ILE A 82 -3.47 -23.09 0.10
C ILE A 82 -3.00 -23.24 -1.34
N SER A 83 -3.96 -23.31 -2.26
CA SER A 83 -3.67 -23.40 -3.69
C SER A 83 -3.29 -22.04 -4.27
N PRO A 84 -2.45 -21.99 -5.32
CA PRO A 84 -2.13 -20.74 -6.00
C PRO A 84 -3.40 -20.14 -6.64
N PRO A 85 -3.46 -18.80 -6.80
CA PRO A 85 -4.59 -18.16 -7.46
C PRO A 85 -4.72 -18.63 -8.90
N LEU A 86 -5.95 -18.97 -9.30
CA LEU A 86 -6.27 -19.48 -10.64
C LEU A 86 -7.11 -18.46 -11.41
N ALA A 87 -6.71 -18.20 -12.65
CA ALA A 87 -7.50 -17.45 -13.62
C ALA A 87 -7.77 -18.33 -14.86
N HIS A 88 -8.48 -17.79 -15.86
CA HIS A 88 -8.76 -18.49 -17.13
C HIS A 88 -7.51 -18.89 -17.92
N SER A 89 -6.33 -18.36 -17.57
CA SER A 89 -5.03 -18.68 -18.19
C SER A 89 -4.21 -19.73 -17.41
N GLY A 90 -4.75 -20.28 -16.31
CA GLY A 90 -4.05 -21.21 -15.42
C GLY A 90 -3.28 -20.52 -14.27
N PRO A 91 -2.52 -21.29 -13.47
CA PRO A 91 -1.73 -20.76 -12.36
C PRO A 91 -0.59 -19.87 -12.87
N GLY A 92 -0.46 -18.66 -12.34
CA GLY A 92 0.58 -17.70 -12.72
C GLY A 92 1.26 -17.07 -11.50
N PRO A 93 2.48 -16.54 -11.67
CA PRO A 93 3.21 -15.95 -10.56
C PRO A 93 2.50 -14.72 -9.99
N VAL A 94 2.57 -14.55 -8.67
CA VAL A 94 2.01 -13.39 -7.97
C VAL A 94 3.09 -12.34 -7.78
N LEU A 95 2.85 -11.14 -8.31
CA LEU A 95 3.76 -10.01 -8.14
C LEU A 95 3.43 -9.28 -6.83
N VAL A 96 4.38 -9.21 -5.91
CA VAL A 96 4.23 -8.53 -4.62
C VAL A 96 5.28 -7.43 -4.47
N ARG A 97 4.98 -6.40 -3.68
CA ARG A 97 5.90 -5.28 -3.45
C ARG A 97 6.30 -5.20 -1.98
N LEU A 98 7.60 -5.33 -1.70
CA LEU A 98 8.15 -5.10 -0.37
C LEU A 98 8.17 -3.60 -0.09
N ILE A 99 7.43 -3.21 0.95
CA ILE A 99 7.24 -1.81 1.37
C ILE A 99 7.94 -1.49 2.71
N SER A 100 8.28 -2.48 3.52
CA SER A 100 9.03 -2.29 4.76
C SER A 100 9.63 -3.61 5.18
N TYR A 101 10.82 -3.55 5.76
CA TYR A 101 11.37 -4.67 6.51
C TYR A 101 11.20 -4.49 8.02
N ASP A 102 10.94 -3.25 8.47
CA ASP A 102 10.63 -2.93 9.85
C ASP A 102 9.12 -3.06 10.10
N LEU A 103 8.73 -3.57 11.28
CA LEU A 103 7.33 -3.57 11.72
C LEU A 103 6.85 -2.13 11.93
N ARG A 104 5.66 -1.81 11.42
CA ARG A 104 5.02 -0.51 11.61
C ARG A 104 4.07 -0.54 12.80
N GLU A 105 3.68 0.65 13.28
CA GLU A 105 2.66 0.82 14.30
C GLU A 105 1.38 0.04 13.93
N GLY A 106 0.85 -0.75 14.86
CA GLY A 106 -0.28 -1.66 14.65
C GLY A 106 0.07 -3.04 14.09
N GLN A 107 1.36 -3.38 13.94
CA GLN A 107 1.86 -4.72 13.57
C GLN A 107 2.54 -5.43 14.76
N ASP A 108 2.04 -5.22 15.97
CA ASP A 108 2.57 -5.66 17.26
C ASP A 108 2.11 -7.08 17.65
N SER A 109 2.27 -8.04 16.73
CA SER A 109 2.05 -9.45 17.05
C SER A 109 3.31 -10.09 17.65
N GLU A 110 3.13 -11.00 18.63
CA GLU A 110 4.26 -11.72 19.26
C GLU A 110 5.00 -12.58 18.22
N GLU A 111 4.27 -13.18 17.28
CA GLU A 111 4.82 -13.99 16.20
C GLU A 111 5.67 -13.15 15.25
N LEU A 112 5.16 -11.98 14.82
CA LEU A 112 5.89 -11.04 13.97
C LEU A 112 7.14 -10.50 14.68
N SER A 113 7.02 -10.20 15.98
CA SER A 113 8.15 -9.76 16.80
C SER A 113 9.24 -10.82 16.91
N SER A 114 8.87 -12.11 16.93
CA SER A 114 9.82 -13.22 16.95
C SER A 114 10.61 -13.38 15.65
N LEU A 115 10.01 -13.00 14.51
CA LEU A 115 10.62 -13.04 13.17
C LEU A 115 11.60 -11.88 12.93
N VAL A 116 11.51 -10.80 13.70
CA VAL A 116 12.36 -9.60 13.58
C VAL A 116 13.79 -9.80 14.10
N LYS A 117 14.18 -11.01 14.50
CA LYS A 117 15.50 -11.26 15.12
C LYS A 117 16.69 -10.83 14.24
N SER A 118 17.35 -9.78 14.71
CA SER A 118 18.71 -9.27 14.46
C SER A 118 19.57 -10.07 13.49
N GLU A 119 19.47 -9.79 12.19
CA GLU A 119 20.65 -9.95 11.35
C GLU A 119 21.52 -8.70 11.50
N GLY A 120 22.84 -8.93 11.58
CA GLY A 120 23.86 -7.90 11.64
C GLY A 120 23.85 -6.96 10.42
N PRO A 121 24.94 -6.24 10.12
CA PRO A 121 24.93 -5.21 9.08
C PRO A 121 24.64 -5.83 7.70
N ARG A 122 23.36 -5.82 7.31
CA ARG A 122 22.88 -6.27 6.01
C ARG A 122 23.24 -5.17 5.00
N SER A 123 24.41 -5.30 4.39
CA SER A 123 24.81 -4.50 3.25
C SER A 123 23.93 -4.86 2.04
N LEU A 124 22.73 -4.30 1.99
CA LEU A 124 22.01 -4.16 0.73
C LEU A 124 22.61 -2.92 0.08
N GLU A 125 23.57 -3.16 -0.83
CA GLU A 125 24.16 -2.18 -1.74
C GLU A 125 23.06 -1.28 -2.31
N LEU A 126 22.83 -0.14 -1.65
CA LEU A 126 22.17 1.01 -2.21
C LEU A 126 23.13 1.52 -3.28
N ARG A 127 23.08 0.96 -4.49
CA ARG A 127 23.70 1.61 -5.64
C ARG A 127 22.81 2.84 -5.92
N PRO A 128 23.25 4.06 -5.59
CA PRO A 128 22.47 5.24 -5.95
C PRO A 128 22.38 5.25 -7.47
N ARG A 129 21.15 5.15 -7.99
CA ARG A 129 20.90 5.38 -9.41
C ARG A 129 21.32 6.84 -9.65
N PRO A 130 22.30 7.12 -10.53
CA PRO A 130 22.65 8.50 -10.82
C PRO A 130 21.39 9.19 -11.35
N GLN A 131 20.95 10.23 -10.65
CA GLN A 131 19.96 11.16 -11.16
C GLN A 131 20.56 11.76 -12.43
N GLN A 132 20.14 11.29 -13.59
CA GLN A 132 20.32 12.04 -14.83
C GLN A 132 19.41 13.26 -14.72
N ALA A 133 20.02 14.39 -14.37
CA ALA A 133 19.36 15.68 -14.49
C ALA A 133 18.93 15.88 -15.96
N PRO A 134 17.71 16.39 -16.22
CA PRO A 134 17.30 16.72 -17.57
C PRO A 134 18.22 17.82 -18.10
N ARG A 135 18.81 17.58 -19.28
CA ARG A 135 19.56 18.60 -20.01
C ARG A 135 18.59 19.66 -20.49
N SER A 136 18.69 20.87 -19.95
CA SER A 136 18.07 22.05 -20.55
C SER A 136 18.65 22.27 -21.95
N GLN A 137 17.78 22.34 -22.95
CA GLN A 137 18.07 23.05 -24.20
C GLN A 137 17.44 24.44 -24.12
#